data_AF-A0AAE1UK28-F1
#
_entry.id   AF-A0AAE1UK28-F1
#
_cell.length_a   1.000
_cell.length_b   1.000
_cell.length_c   1.000
_cell.angle_alpha   90.00
_cell.angle_beta   90.00
_cell.angle_gamma   90.00
#
_symmetry.space_group_name_H-M   'P 1'
#
loop_
_entity.id
_entity.type
_entity.pdbx_description
1 polymer ?
#
loop_
_entity_poly.entity_id
_entity_poly.type
_entity_poly.pdbx_seq_one_letter_code
_entity_poly.pdbx_strand_id
1 'polypeptide(L)'
;MFSTRTYVVGLILCDEGHRLKNCENQTYCALAGMKAQRRVLLSGTPIQNDLLEYFSLVHFVNAGILGEAGEFRRKYERPIVRGRDADATDNEHRIGKEKLEELIAVVSRCIIRRTNDILSKDLPVKREHVVCCPLTPIQRRSVMLP
;
A
#
# COMPACT_ATOMS: atom_id res chain seq x y z
N MET A 1 32.24 6.51 24.39
CA MET A 1 31.68 5.18 24.07
C MET A 1 30.26 5.15 24.61
N PHE A 2 29.25 5.53 23.81
CA PHE A 2 27.87 5.54 24.27
C PHE A 2 27.37 4.10 24.36
N SER A 3 27.05 3.65 25.57
CA SER A 3 26.40 2.37 25.81
C SER A 3 25.00 2.41 25.17
N THR A 4 24.84 1.78 24.01
CA THR A 4 23.53 1.56 23.40
C THR A 4 22.78 0.54 24.24
N ARG A 5 22.06 1.01 25.27
CA ARG A 5 21.05 0.20 25.95
C ARG A 5 20.05 -0.27 24.89
N THR A 6 20.04 -1.57 24.65
CA THR A 6 19.06 -2.24 23.80
C THR A 6 17.74 -2.31 24.58
N TYR A 7 16.91 -1.28 24.41
CA TYR A 7 15.55 -1.30 24.93
C TYR A 7 14.70 -2.28 24.11
N VAL A 8 14.00 -3.18 24.79
CA VAL A 8 13.01 -4.06 24.17
C VAL A 8 11.69 -3.29 24.11
N VAL A 9 11.18 -3.06 22.91
CA VAL A 9 9.89 -2.38 22.71
C VAL A 9 8.79 -3.43 22.64
N GLY A 10 7.73 -3.29 23.43
CA GLY A 10 6.62 -4.26 23.42
C GLY A 10 5.72 -4.15 22.18
N LEU A 11 5.46 -2.92 21.73
CA LEU A 11 4.56 -2.59 20.62
C LEU A 11 5.05 -1.33 19.89
N ILE A 12 5.06 -1.37 18.56
CA ILE A 12 5.17 -0.19 17.70
C ILE A 12 3.80 0.03 17.05
N LEU A 13 3.27 1.25 17.16
CA LEU A 13 2.06 1.67 16.48
C LEU A 13 2.41 2.85 15.57
N CYS A 14 2.29 2.65 14.27
CA CYS A 14 2.56 3.68 13.27
C CYS A 14 1.24 4.24 12.76
N ASP A 15 0.98 5.51 13.04
CA ASP A 15 -0.08 6.25 12.38
C ASP A 15 0.38 6.76 11.01
N GLU A 16 -0.57 6.96 10.10
CA GLU A 16 -0.32 7.31 8.70
C GLU A 16 0.72 6.41 8.02
N GLY A 17 0.57 5.11 8.23
CA GLY A 17 1.53 4.11 7.82
C GLY A 17 1.76 4.03 6.31
N HIS A 18 0.90 4.62 5.48
CA HIS A 18 1.19 4.85 4.06
C HIS A 18 2.51 5.62 3.84
N ARG A 19 3.01 6.37 4.82
CA ARG A 19 4.33 7.02 4.79
C ARG A 19 5.51 6.04 4.80
N LEU A 20 5.27 4.79 5.20
CA LEU A 20 6.27 3.71 5.26
C LEU A 20 6.26 2.83 3.99
N LYS A 21 5.59 3.29 2.92
CA LYS A 21 5.50 2.58 1.64
C LYS A 21 6.85 2.32 0.96
N ASN A 22 7.85 3.15 1.22
CA ASN A 22 9.21 2.98 0.70
C ASN A 22 10.13 2.39 1.78
N CYS A 23 10.65 1.19 1.51
CA CYS A 23 11.58 0.47 2.39
C CYS A 23 12.96 1.14 2.52
N GLU A 24 13.32 2.05 1.62
CA GLU A 24 14.56 2.84 1.69
C GLU A 24 14.44 4.11 2.56
N ASN A 25 13.23 4.40 3.06
CA ASN A 25 13.02 5.56 3.92
C ASN A 25 13.78 5.39 5.24
N GLN A 26 14.48 6.44 5.69
CA GLN A 26 15.18 6.47 6.98
C GLN A 26 14.25 6.08 8.14
N THR A 27 12.98 6.50 8.10
CA THR A 27 11.99 6.11 9.10
C THR A 27 11.71 4.61 9.08
N TYR A 28 11.61 4.00 7.90
CA TYR A 28 11.44 2.56 7.77
C TYR A 28 12.64 1.83 8.37
N CYS A 29 13.86 2.20 7.98
CA CYS A 29 15.08 1.56 8.50
C CYS A 29 15.22 1.70 10.02
N ALA A 30 14.94 2.89 10.57
CA ALA A 30 14.99 3.14 12.01
C ALA A 30 13.96 2.30 12.78
N LEU A 31 12.71 2.27 12.31
CA LEU A 31 11.65 1.48 12.93
C LEU A 31 11.87 -0.02 12.76
N ALA A 32 12.38 -0.45 11.60
CA ALA A 32 12.71 -1.85 11.32
C ALA A 32 13.82 -2.36 12.23
N GLY A 33 14.85 -1.54 12.49
CA GLY A 33 15.95 -1.86 13.40
C GLY A 33 15.57 -1.92 14.88
N MET A 34 14.42 -1.36 15.28
CA MET A 34 13.92 -1.50 16.64
C MET A 34 13.40 -2.91 16.92
N LYS A 35 13.88 -3.51 18.01
CA LYS A 35 13.38 -4.79 18.51
C LYS A 35 12.00 -4.60 19.13
N ALA A 36 10.98 -4.85 18.32
CA ALA A 36 9.58 -4.85 18.73
C ALA A 36 8.88 -6.16 18.38
N GLN A 37 8.23 -6.77 19.35
CA GLN A 37 7.50 -8.04 19.15
C GLN A 37 6.18 -7.83 18.40
N ARG A 38 5.51 -6.70 18.61
CA ARG A 38 4.22 -6.39 18.01
C ARG A 38 4.33 -5.10 17.21
N ARG A 39 3.76 -5.10 16.01
CA ARG A 39 3.77 -3.94 15.10
C ARG A 39 2.38 -3.78 14.53
N VAL A 40 1.84 -2.58 14.62
CA VAL A 40 0.51 -2.21 14.10
C VAL A 40 0.67 -0.97 13.25
N LEU A 41 0.07 -0.99 12.07
CA LEU A 41 0.13 0.09 11.10
C LEU A 41 -1.30 0.55 10.80
N LEU A 42 -1.55 1.84 11.01
CA LEU A 42 -2.84 2.48 10.77
C LEU A 42 -2.72 3.33 9.51
N SER A 43 -3.69 3.25 8.61
CA SER A 43 -3.75 4.09 7.42
C SER A 43 -5.20 4.38 7.05
N GLY A 44 -5.54 5.65 6.86
CA GLY A 44 -6.84 6.06 6.32
C GLY A 44 -6.92 5.95 4.79
N THR A 45 -5.77 5.95 4.10
CA THR A 45 -5.71 5.84 2.64
C THR A 45 -5.59 4.39 2.21
N PRO A 46 -6.35 3.97 1.19
CA PRO A 46 -6.23 2.65 0.63
C PRO A 46 -4.91 2.53 -0.15
N ILE A 47 -4.10 1.52 0.17
CA ILE A 47 -2.86 1.18 -0.54
C ILE A 47 -3.28 0.55 -1.87
N GLN A 48 -3.37 1.34 -2.95
CA GLN A 48 -4.16 0.92 -4.12
C GLN A 48 -3.38 0.44 -5.34
N ASN A 49 -2.18 0.96 -5.64
CA ASN A 49 -1.64 0.79 -7.00
C ASN A 49 -0.24 0.18 -7.12
N ASP A 50 0.52 0.05 -6.04
CA ASP A 50 1.88 -0.51 -6.10
C ASP A 50 2.02 -1.72 -5.17
N LEU A 51 2.30 -2.89 -5.77
CA LEU A 51 2.49 -4.15 -5.05
C LEU A 51 3.74 -4.15 -4.17
N LEU A 52 4.76 -3.35 -4.52
CA LEU A 52 5.97 -3.19 -3.71
C LEU A 52 5.73 -2.31 -2.49
N GLU A 53 4.92 -1.26 -2.64
CA GLU A 53 4.46 -0.46 -1.50
C GLU A 53 3.67 -1.35 -0.53
N TYR A 54 2.78 -2.19 -1.07
CA TYR A 54 2.01 -3.15 -0.28
C TYR A 54 2.93 -4.17 0.41
N PHE A 55 3.90 -4.75 -0.30
CA PHE A 55 4.90 -5.64 0.28
C PHE A 55 5.64 -4.99 1.44
N SER A 56 6.12 -3.76 1.27
CA SER A 56 6.90 -3.04 2.28
C SER A 56 6.12 -2.88 3.58
N LEU A 57 4.82 -2.56 3.48
CA LEU A 57 3.94 -2.39 4.65
C LEU A 57 3.65 -3.72 5.35
N VAL A 58 3.37 -4.77 4.57
CA VAL A 58 3.13 -6.12 5.13
C VAL A 58 4.39 -6.67 5.77
N HIS A 59 5.54 -6.52 5.12
CA HIS A 59 6.83 -6.96 5.63
C HIS A 59 7.23 -6.20 6.90
N PHE A 60 6.90 -4.91 7.00
CA PHE A 60 7.12 -4.13 8.21
C PHE A 60 6.33 -4.68 9.41
N VAL A 61 5.07 -5.07 9.19
CA VAL A 61 4.17 -5.60 10.24
C VAL A 61 4.51 -7.04 10.59
N ASN A 62 4.75 -7.89 9.58
CA ASN A 62 5.04 -9.31 9.74
C ASN A 62 6.12 -9.74 8.74
N ALA A 63 7.38 -9.60 9.18
CA ALA A 63 8.53 -10.02 8.39
C ALA A 63 8.48 -11.54 8.15
N GLY A 64 8.54 -11.95 6.89
CA GLY A 64 8.60 -13.35 6.46
C GLY A 64 7.30 -13.94 5.89
N ILE A 65 6.13 -13.32 6.08
CA ILE A 65 4.86 -13.87 5.55
C ILE A 65 4.81 -13.91 4.01
N LEU A 66 5.52 -12.98 3.35
CA LEU A 66 5.64 -12.88 1.89
C LEU A 66 7.03 -13.28 1.36
N GLY A 67 7.91 -13.77 2.22
CA GLY A 67 9.32 -14.02 1.89
C GLY A 67 10.14 -12.74 1.72
N GLU A 68 11.25 -12.86 1.01
CA GLU A 68 12.11 -11.73 0.66
C GLU A 68 11.55 -10.94 -0.53
N ALA A 69 11.97 -9.68 -0.67
CA ALA A 69 11.51 -8.81 -1.76
C ALA A 69 11.70 -9.44 -3.14
N GLY A 70 12.85 -10.08 -3.40
CA GLY A 70 13.13 -10.72 -4.69
C GLY A 70 12.21 -11.91 -4.99
N GLU A 71 11.83 -12.69 -3.97
CA GLU A 71 10.88 -13.80 -4.12
C GLU A 71 9.47 -13.28 -4.37
N PHE A 72 9.06 -12.26 -3.60
CA PHE A 72 7.79 -11.59 -3.79
C PHE A 72 7.65 -11.03 -5.22
N ARG A 73 8.70 -10.36 -5.74
CA ARG A 73 8.70 -9.84 -7.11
C ARG A 73 8.46 -10.92 -8.16
N ARG A 74 9.15 -12.05 -8.03
CA ARG A 74 9.03 -13.17 -8.98
C ARG A 74 7.69 -13.90 -8.86
N LYS A 75 7.21 -14.11 -7.63
CA LYS A 75 6.03 -14.92 -7.35
C LYS A 75 4.72 -14.17 -7.58
N TYR A 76 4.66 -12.89 -7.22
CA TYR A 76 3.44 -12.09 -7.24
C TYR A 76 3.52 -10.89 -8.19
N GLU A 77 4.47 -9.98 -7.98
CA GLU A 77 4.49 -8.70 -8.70
C GLU A 77 4.55 -8.87 -10.23
N ARG A 78 5.57 -9.55 -10.75
CA ARG A 78 5.76 -9.76 -12.19
C ARG A 78 4.55 -10.43 -12.87
N PRO A 79 4.03 -11.58 -12.40
CA PRO A 79 2.87 -12.20 -13.05
C PRO A 79 1.59 -11.36 -12.94
N ILE A 80 1.38 -10.64 -11.83
CA ILE A 80 0.20 -9.78 -11.68
C ILE A 80 0.28 -8.58 -12.62
N VAL A 81 1.45 -7.94 -12.73
CA VAL A 81 1.66 -6.81 -13.64
C VAL A 81 1.53 -7.29 -15.09
N ARG A 82 2.17 -8.40 -15.46
CA ARG A 82 2.07 -8.95 -16.82
C ARG A 82 0.64 -9.32 -17.20
N GLY A 83 -0.12 -9.90 -16.26
CA GLY A 83 -1.54 -10.20 -16.48
C GLY A 83 -2.48 -9.00 -16.45
N ARG A 84 -1.98 -7.77 -16.24
CA ARG A 84 -2.75 -6.52 -16.36
C ARG A 84 -2.38 -5.71 -17.61
N ASP A 85 -1.30 -6.07 -18.30
CA ASP A 85 -0.90 -5.41 -19.52
C ASP A 85 -1.96 -5.61 -20.63
N ALA A 86 -2.10 -4.62 -21.51
CA ALA A 86 -3.10 -4.66 -22.58
C ALA A 86 -2.77 -5.68 -23.69
N ASP A 87 -1.49 -6.07 -23.82
CA ASP A 87 -1.00 -7.09 -24.76
C ASP A 87 -0.95 -8.50 -24.15
N ALA A 88 -1.45 -8.68 -22.93
CA ALA A 88 -1.38 -9.96 -22.25
C ALA A 88 -2.27 -11.02 -22.93
N THR A 89 -1.76 -12.24 -22.99
CA THR A 89 -2.52 -13.41 -23.44
C THR A 89 -3.55 -13.82 -22.39
N ASP A 90 -4.60 -14.56 -22.80
CA ASP A 90 -5.60 -15.10 -21.88
C ASP A 90 -4.98 -15.93 -20.74
N ASN A 91 -3.89 -16.65 -21.02
CA ASN A 91 -3.19 -17.42 -20.02
C ASN A 91 -2.41 -16.52 -19.03
N GLU A 92 -1.80 -15.43 -19.49
CA GLU A 92 -1.14 -14.44 -18.60
C GLU A 92 -2.16 -13.72 -17.72
N HIS A 93 -3.33 -13.35 -18.25
CA HIS A 93 -4.44 -12.81 -17.46
C HIS A 93 -4.89 -13.77 -16.36
N ARG A 94 -5.06 -15.06 -16.69
CA ARG A 94 -5.45 -16.09 -15.72
C ARG A 94 -4.40 -16.23 -14.61
N ILE A 95 -3.13 -16.37 -14.97
CA ILE A 95 -2.02 -16.51 -14.01
C ILE A 95 -1.93 -15.27 -13.10
N GLY A 96 -2.01 -14.07 -13.67
CA GLY A 96 -1.98 -12.82 -12.91
C GLY A 96 -3.13 -12.72 -11.91
N LYS A 97 -4.34 -13.12 -12.31
CA LYS A 97 -5.51 -13.17 -11.42
C LYS A 97 -5.33 -14.19 -10.30
N GLU A 98 -4.91 -15.41 -10.61
CA GLU A 98 -4.65 -16.46 -9.61
C GLU A 98 -3.61 -16.01 -8.57
N LYS A 99 -2.52 -15.36 -9.01
CA LYS A 99 -1.49 -14.84 -8.10
C LYS A 99 -1.97 -13.67 -7.26
N LEU A 100 -2.84 -12.82 -7.78
CA LEU A 100 -3.46 -11.75 -7.02
C LEU A 100 -4.39 -12.29 -5.92
N GLU A 101 -5.21 -13.29 -6.24
CA GLU A 101 -6.10 -13.95 -5.28
C GLU A 101 -5.30 -14.68 -4.19
N GLU A 102 -4.22 -15.38 -4.56
CA GLU A 102 -3.30 -16.02 -3.61
C GLU A 102 -2.69 -14.97 -2.65
N LEU A 103 -2.22 -13.84 -3.19
CA LEU A 103 -1.64 -12.76 -2.38
C LEU A 103 -2.66 -12.18 -1.39
N ILE A 104 -3.88 -11.88 -1.85
CA ILE A 104 -4.95 -11.34 -1.01
C ILE A 104 -5.29 -12.34 0.11
N ALA A 105 -5.38 -13.63 -0.20
CA ALA A 105 -5.69 -14.66 0.78
C ALA A 105 -4.64 -14.72 1.92
N VAL A 106 -3.35 -14.60 1.57
CA VAL A 106 -2.26 -14.58 2.56
C VAL A 106 -2.34 -13.33 3.45
N VAL A 107 -2.49 -12.16 2.83
CA VAL A 107 -2.40 -10.87 3.54
C VAL A 107 -3.70 -10.50 4.27
N SER A 108 -4.85 -11.06 3.87
CA SER A 108 -6.14 -10.85 4.56
C SER A 108 -6.10 -11.23 6.05
N ARG A 109 -5.17 -12.09 6.46
CA ARG A 109 -4.99 -12.51 7.86
C ARG A 109 -4.38 -11.42 8.74
N CYS A 110 -3.69 -10.43 8.18
CA CYS A 110 -3.02 -9.36 8.91
C CYS A 110 -3.54 -7.95 8.59
N ILE A 111 -4.56 -7.83 7.74
CA ILE A 111 -5.16 -6.55 7.37
C ILE A 111 -6.64 -6.54 7.75
N ILE A 112 -7.04 -5.48 8.46
CA ILE A 112 -8.44 -5.17 8.74
C ILE A 112 -8.77 -3.87 7.98
N ARG A 113 -9.72 -3.97 7.04
CA ARG A 113 -10.24 -2.80 6.31
C ARG A 113 -11.75 -2.76 6.45
N ARG A 114 -12.27 -1.63 6.93
CA ARG A 114 -13.71 -1.33 6.98
C ARG A 114 -13.98 -0.17 6.04
N THR A 115 -14.96 -0.30 5.16
CA THR A 115 -15.39 0.78 4.26
C THR A 115 -16.38 1.70 4.93
N ASN A 116 -16.57 2.92 4.43
CA ASN A 116 -17.55 3.86 4.99
C ASN A 116 -19.01 3.34 4.94
N ASP A 117 -19.27 2.24 4.24
CA ASP A 117 -20.60 1.62 4.17
C ASP A 117 -21.12 1.24 5.57
N ILE A 118 -20.23 0.93 6.53
CA ILE A 118 -20.64 0.71 7.93
C ILE A 118 -21.24 1.94 8.61
N LEU A 119 -20.86 3.15 8.17
CA LEU A 119 -21.34 4.42 8.74
C LEU A 119 -22.56 4.98 8.00
N SER A 120 -22.92 4.40 6.84
CA SER A 120 -24.04 4.86 6.01
C SER A 120 -25.40 4.84 6.72
N LYS A 121 -25.53 4.08 7.82
CA LYS A 121 -26.74 4.00 8.65
C LYS A 121 -26.87 5.17 9.64
N ASP A 122 -25.75 5.78 10.04
CA ASP A 122 -25.71 6.78 11.10
C ASP A 122 -25.34 8.18 10.58
N LEU A 123 -24.89 8.29 9.32
CA LEU A 123 -24.49 9.55 8.69
C LEU A 123 -25.46 9.97 7.58
N PRO A 124 -25.66 11.29 7.38
CA PRO A 124 -26.43 11.81 6.26
C PRO A 124 -25.80 11.43 4.92
N VAL A 125 -26.63 11.33 3.87
CA VAL A 125 -26.21 10.94 2.52
C VAL A 125 -25.11 11.87 1.99
N LYS A 126 -23.95 11.30 1.63
CA LYS A 126 -22.87 12.01 0.95
C LYS A 126 -23.33 12.39 -0.46
N ARG A 127 -23.32 13.69 -0.78
CA ARG A 127 -23.57 14.21 -2.15
C ARG A 127 -22.25 14.67 -2.77
N GLU A 128 -21.91 14.11 -3.91
CA GLU A 128 -20.73 14.50 -4.68
C GLU A 128 -21.19 15.22 -5.95
N HIS A 129 -20.57 16.36 -6.24
CA HIS A 129 -20.86 17.17 -7.42
C HIS A 129 -19.56 17.44 -8.17
N VAL A 130 -19.51 17.02 -9.43
CA VAL A 130 -18.42 17.37 -10.34
C VAL A 130 -18.84 18.63 -11.10
N VAL A 131 -18.15 19.74 -10.86
CA VAL A 131 -18.41 21.02 -11.54
C VAL A 131 -17.30 21.29 -12.54
N CYS A 132 -17.63 21.19 -13.83
CA CYS A 132 -16.70 21.50 -14.91
C CYS A 132 -16.64 23.01 -15.13
N CYS A 133 -15.57 23.65 -14.66
CA CYS A 133 -15.34 25.07 -14.87
C CYS A 133 -14.52 25.30 -16.16
N PRO A 134 -15.02 26.05 -17.15
CA PRO A 134 -14.24 26.36 -18.33
C PRO A 134 -13.04 27.25 -17.95
N LEU A 135 -11.89 27.00 -18.58
CA LEU A 135 -10.70 27.83 -18.39
C LEU A 135 -10.98 29.28 -18.82
N THR A 136 -10.51 30.22 -18.01
CA THR A 136 -10.53 31.66 -18.34
C THR A 136 -9.60 31.95 -19.54
N PRO A 137 -9.78 33.10 -20.23
CA PRO A 137 -8.92 33.46 -21.36
C PRO A 137 -7.42 33.57 -21.03
N ILE A 138 -7.06 33.88 -19.77
CA ILE A 138 -5.67 33.92 -19.33
C ILE A 138 -5.12 32.50 -19.16
N GLN A 139 -5.87 31.61 -18.49
CA GLN A 139 -5.47 30.21 -18.30
C GLN A 139 -5.34 29.46 -19.62
N ARG A 140 -6.24 29.70 -20.60
CA ARG A 140 -6.11 29.11 -21.94
C ARG A 140 -4.82 29.54 -22.63
N ARG A 141 -4.45 30.83 -22.53
CA ARG A 141 -3.21 31.35 -23.11
C ARG A 141 -1.97 30.73 -22.50
N SER A 142 -1.95 30.49 -21.19
CA SER A 142 -0.81 29.84 -20.51
C SER A 142 -0.68 28.34 -20.81
N VAL A 143 -1.78 27.65 -21.11
CA VAL A 143 -1.78 26.20 -21.41
C VAL A 143 -1.58 25.92 -22.90
N MET A 144 -1.89 26.88 -23.78
CA MET A 144 -1.72 26.77 -25.24
C MET A 144 -0.39 27.30 -25.78
N LEU A 145 0.55 27.72 -24.92
CA LEU A 145 1.90 28.06 -25.35
C LEU A 145 2.76 26.78 -25.36
N PRO A 146 3.22 26.29 -26.53
CA PRO A 146 4.24 25.24 -26.62
C PRO A 146 5.60 25.70 -26.11
#